data_AF-A0A2J5NBX8-F1
#
_entry.id   AF-A0A2J5NBX8-F1
#
_cell.length_a   1.000
_cell.length_b   1.000
_cell.length_c   1.000
_cell.angle_alpha   90.00
_cell.angle_beta   90.00
_cell.angle_gamma   90.00
#
_symmetry.space_group_name_H-M   'P 1'
#
loop_
_entity.id
_entity.type
_entity.pdbx_description
1 polymer ?
#
loop_
_entity_poly.entity_id
_entity_poly.type
_entity_poly.pdbx_seq_one_letter_code
_entity_poly.pdbx_strand_id
1 'polypeptide(L)'
;SVRTAHYPNDPRFYEMCDIYGLFVMAETDVESHGFANVGNLSAITDDPAWEHIYVERIVRHVHAQKNHPSIVIWSLGNESGYGCNIRAMYHAAKAIDDTRLVHYEEDRDAEVVDIISTMYTRVPLMNEFGEYPHAKPRIICEYAHAMGNGPGGLSEYQNVFYQHDSIQGHYVWE
;
A
#
# COMPACT_ATOMS: atom_id res chain seq x y z
N SER A 1 -1.35 -12.43 5.69
CA SER A 1 -0.37 -11.37 5.37
C SER A 1 -0.46 -10.29 6.42
N VAL A 2 0.52 -9.39 6.50
CA VAL A 2 0.51 -8.20 7.37
C VAL A 2 0.99 -7.00 6.56
N ARG A 3 0.31 -5.86 6.68
CA ARG A 3 0.77 -4.54 6.19
C ARG A 3 1.33 -3.78 7.39
N THR A 4 2.53 -3.22 7.28
CA THR A 4 3.14 -2.45 8.37
C THR A 4 2.62 -1.01 8.37
N ALA A 5 1.32 -0.84 8.62
CA ALA A 5 0.66 0.45 8.65
C ALA A 5 1.22 1.36 9.77
N HIS A 6 1.79 2.54 9.52
CA HIS A 6 2.19 3.11 8.22
C HIS A 6 3.69 3.46 8.20
N TYR A 7 4.52 2.55 8.71
CA TYR A 7 5.96 2.73 8.84
C TYR A 7 6.71 1.40 9.01
N PRO A 8 8.05 1.38 8.81
CA PRO A 8 8.86 0.20 9.07
C PRO A 8 8.86 -0.18 10.55
N ASN A 9 8.69 -1.47 10.85
CA ASN A 9 8.72 -2.00 12.21
C ASN A 9 10.16 -2.29 12.70
N ASP A 10 10.29 -2.71 13.97
CA ASP A 10 11.54 -3.26 14.51
C ASP A 10 12.04 -4.42 13.61
N PRO A 11 13.36 -4.52 13.30
CA PRO A 11 13.90 -5.58 12.45
C PRO A 11 13.49 -7.00 12.86
N ARG A 12 13.28 -7.25 14.16
CA ARG A 12 12.82 -8.55 14.67
C ARG A 12 11.44 -8.94 14.15
N PHE A 13 10.58 -7.98 13.82
CA PHE A 13 9.28 -8.27 13.24
C PHE A 13 9.43 -9.03 11.90
N TYR A 14 10.34 -8.58 11.04
CA TYR A 14 10.58 -9.19 9.74
C TYR A 14 11.26 -10.55 9.87
N GLU A 15 12.23 -10.69 10.79
CA GLU A 15 12.83 -11.99 11.14
C GLU A 15 11.76 -13.02 11.56
N MET A 16 10.80 -12.60 12.38
CA MET A 16 9.70 -13.47 12.82
C MET A 16 8.77 -13.80 11.65
N CYS A 17 8.44 -12.84 10.78
CA CYS A 17 7.63 -13.13 9.60
C CYS A 17 8.28 -14.14 8.65
N ASP A 18 9.61 -14.09 8.50
CA ASP A 18 10.37 -15.09 7.74
C ASP A 18 10.26 -16.49 8.36
N ILE A 19 10.39 -16.59 9.68
CA ILE A 19 10.37 -17.87 10.41
C ILE A 19 8.96 -18.50 10.40
N TYR A 20 7.93 -17.70 10.62
CA TYR A 20 6.55 -18.19 10.78
C TYR A 20 5.74 -18.23 9.49
N GLY A 21 6.25 -17.65 8.40
CA GLY A 21 5.61 -17.70 7.09
C GLY A 21 4.43 -16.73 6.97
N LEU A 22 4.70 -15.43 7.08
CA LEU A 22 3.72 -14.38 6.80
C LEU A 22 4.19 -13.52 5.64
N PHE A 23 3.35 -13.34 4.62
CA PHE A 23 3.60 -12.32 3.59
C PHE A 23 3.48 -10.91 4.19
N VAL A 24 4.46 -10.06 3.92
CA VAL A 24 4.54 -8.69 4.43
C VAL A 24 4.48 -7.70 3.28
N MET A 25 3.57 -6.72 3.41
CA MET A 25 3.66 -5.44 2.72
C MET A 25 4.38 -4.47 3.65
N ALA A 26 5.63 -4.19 3.34
CA ALA A 26 6.46 -3.30 4.13
C ALA A 26 6.23 -1.86 3.66
N GLU A 27 5.75 -1.00 4.55
CA GLU A 27 5.37 0.38 4.23
C GLU A 27 6.38 1.41 4.74
N THR A 28 6.67 2.38 3.87
CA THR A 28 7.57 3.48 4.16
C THR A 28 6.89 4.50 5.06
N ASP A 29 7.63 5.04 6.03
CA ASP A 29 7.16 6.10 6.94
C ASP A 29 6.95 7.42 6.16
N VAL A 30 5.82 7.53 5.46
CA VAL A 30 5.37 8.71 4.72
C VAL A 30 3.85 8.81 4.87
N GLU A 31 3.41 9.76 5.68
CA GLU A 31 2.01 10.17 5.75
C GLU A 31 1.91 11.70 5.93
N SER A 32 1.09 12.34 5.11
CA SER A 32 0.87 13.79 5.14
C SER A 32 -0.62 14.17 5.08
N HIS A 33 -1.50 13.29 5.57
CA HIS A 33 -2.95 13.44 5.51
C HIS A 33 -3.43 14.79 6.08
N GLY A 34 -2.73 15.35 7.07
CA GLY A 34 -3.06 16.65 7.65
C GLY A 34 -3.27 17.79 6.63
N PHE A 35 -2.64 17.74 5.45
CA PHE A 35 -2.85 18.74 4.40
C PHE A 35 -4.23 18.69 3.72
N ALA A 36 -4.99 17.59 3.88
CA ALA A 36 -6.41 17.56 3.50
C ALA A 36 -7.22 18.65 4.21
N ASN A 37 -6.87 18.98 5.47
CA ASN A 37 -7.56 20.01 6.26
C ASN A 37 -7.35 21.44 5.72
N VAL A 38 -6.35 21.65 4.86
CA VAL A 38 -6.09 22.92 4.18
C VAL A 38 -6.42 22.86 2.68
N GLY A 39 -7.09 21.79 2.24
CA GLY A 39 -7.60 21.64 0.88
C GLY A 39 -6.57 21.27 -0.18
N ASN A 40 -5.36 20.83 0.22
CA ASN A 40 -4.32 20.43 -0.73
C ASN A 40 -3.54 19.23 -0.19
N LEU A 41 -4.10 18.03 -0.29
CA LEU A 41 -3.46 16.80 0.20
C LEU A 41 -2.04 16.59 -0.37
N SER A 42 -1.83 16.94 -1.64
CA SER A 42 -0.53 16.82 -2.33
C SER A 42 0.45 17.96 -2.04
N ALA A 43 0.17 18.86 -1.07
CA ALA A 43 0.95 20.09 -0.87
C ALA A 43 2.47 19.89 -0.80
N ILE A 44 2.93 18.82 -0.13
CA ILE A 44 4.36 18.48 -0.06
C ILE A 44 4.72 17.26 -0.93
N THR A 45 3.74 16.49 -1.37
CA THR A 45 3.95 15.31 -2.22
C THR A 45 4.21 15.70 -3.68
N ASP A 46 3.70 16.84 -4.13
CA ASP A 46 3.95 17.39 -5.48
C ASP A 46 4.89 18.61 -5.48
N ASP A 47 5.56 18.88 -4.35
CA ASP A 47 6.57 19.94 -4.24
C ASP A 47 7.99 19.35 -4.37
N PRO A 48 8.74 19.67 -5.44
CA PRO A 48 10.09 19.12 -5.66
C PRO A 48 11.09 19.55 -4.59
N ALA A 49 10.82 20.59 -3.78
CA ALA A 49 11.67 20.93 -2.64
C ALA A 49 11.73 19.80 -1.59
N TRP A 50 10.71 18.94 -1.55
CA TRP A 50 10.60 17.81 -0.62
C TRP A 50 11.06 16.47 -1.20
N GLU A 51 11.45 16.41 -2.48
CA GLU A 51 11.82 15.17 -3.18
C GLU A 51 12.89 14.38 -2.41
N HIS A 52 13.95 15.06 -1.96
CA HIS A 52 15.04 14.43 -1.23
C HIS A 52 14.58 13.75 0.06
N ILE A 53 13.59 14.31 0.77
CA ILE A 53 13.04 13.75 2.01
C ILE A 53 12.22 12.49 1.71
N TYR A 54 11.41 12.51 0.65
CA TYR A 54 10.60 11.37 0.23
C TYR A 54 11.49 10.21 -0.23
N VAL A 55 12.46 10.51 -1.09
CA VAL A 55 13.41 9.51 -1.62
C VAL A 55 14.27 8.91 -0.52
N GLU A 56 14.79 9.72 0.42
CA GLU A 56 15.61 9.20 1.52
C GLU A 56 14.86 8.15 2.36
N ARG A 57 13.57 8.38 2.62
CA ARG A 57 12.72 7.47 3.43
C ARG A 57 12.58 6.09 2.79
N ILE A 58 12.23 6.02 1.51
CA ILE A 58 12.09 4.73 0.80
C ILE A 58 13.45 4.05 0.62
N VAL A 59 14.51 4.80 0.29
CA VAL A 59 15.86 4.25 0.14
C VAL A 59 16.33 3.60 1.43
N ARG A 60 16.19 4.28 2.57
CA ARG A 60 16.54 3.73 3.90
C ARG A 60 15.74 2.49 4.23
N HIS A 61 14.44 2.52 3.94
CA HIS A 61 13.55 1.40 4.21
C HIS A 61 13.94 0.15 3.42
N VAL A 62 14.08 0.26 2.09
CA VAL A 62 14.44 -0.88 1.22
C VAL A 62 15.83 -1.41 1.59
N HIS A 63 16.82 -0.54 1.79
CA HIS A 63 18.17 -1.00 2.18
C HIS A 63 18.21 -1.74 3.50
N ALA A 64 17.39 -1.34 4.48
CA ALA A 64 17.33 -2.00 5.77
C ALA A 64 16.71 -3.41 5.68
N GLN A 65 15.73 -3.62 4.80
CA GLN A 65 14.85 -4.80 4.87
C GLN A 65 14.86 -5.73 3.63
N LYS A 66 15.52 -5.36 2.52
CA LYS A 66 15.46 -6.10 1.23
C LYS A 66 15.86 -7.58 1.23
N ASN A 67 16.51 -8.06 2.29
CA ASN A 67 16.92 -9.46 2.40
C ASN A 67 15.87 -10.36 3.06
N HIS A 68 14.76 -9.79 3.57
CA HIS A 68 13.68 -10.58 4.17
C HIS A 68 12.77 -11.17 3.08
N PRO A 69 12.72 -12.51 2.94
CA PRO A 69 11.84 -13.17 1.97
C PRO A 69 10.35 -13.04 2.28
N SER A 70 9.97 -12.77 3.53
CA SER A 70 8.58 -12.49 3.91
C SER A 70 8.03 -11.23 3.25
N ILE A 71 8.88 -10.23 3.00
CA ILE A 71 8.49 -9.00 2.31
C ILE A 71 8.29 -9.31 0.83
N VAL A 72 7.07 -9.09 0.34
CA VAL A 72 6.71 -9.33 -1.06
C VAL A 72 6.29 -8.05 -1.79
N ILE A 73 5.94 -7.00 -1.03
CA ILE A 73 5.49 -5.70 -1.56
C ILE A 73 6.17 -4.58 -0.77
N TRP A 74 6.68 -3.57 -1.49
CA TRP A 74 7.06 -2.28 -0.93
C TRP A 74 5.89 -1.30 -1.07
N SER A 75 5.45 -0.68 0.04
CA SER A 75 4.50 0.42 -0.01
C SER A 75 5.20 1.77 0.13
N LEU A 76 4.86 2.72 -0.74
CA LEU A 76 5.50 4.05 -0.78
C LEU A 76 5.04 4.96 0.35
N GLY A 77 3.98 4.61 1.08
CA GLY A 77 3.43 5.40 2.18
C GLY A 77 1.92 5.26 2.24
N ASN A 78 1.27 6.20 2.93
CA ASN A 78 -0.16 6.24 3.14
C ASN A 78 -0.69 7.67 3.01
N GLU A 79 -1.92 7.84 2.51
CA GLU A 79 -2.74 9.06 2.56
C GLU A 79 -1.97 10.39 2.47
N SER A 80 -1.06 10.50 1.50
CA SER A 80 -0.21 11.69 1.29
C SER A 80 -0.51 12.40 -0.02
N GLY A 81 -1.57 12.00 -0.73
CA GLY A 81 -1.86 12.49 -2.08
C GLY A 81 -0.86 11.93 -3.09
N TYR A 82 -0.83 12.52 -4.28
CA TYR A 82 0.00 12.05 -5.38
C TYR A 82 0.72 13.21 -6.07
N GLY A 83 1.96 12.98 -6.52
CA GLY A 83 2.84 14.06 -6.97
C GLY A 83 4.24 13.59 -7.34
N CYS A 84 5.09 14.53 -7.77
CA CYS A 84 6.43 14.26 -8.31
C CYS A 84 7.29 13.43 -7.35
N ASN A 85 7.09 13.58 -6.05
CA ASN A 85 7.87 12.86 -5.05
C ASN A 85 7.51 11.37 -4.97
N ILE A 86 6.26 10.97 -5.24
CA ILE A 86 5.88 9.55 -5.33
C ILE A 86 6.53 8.88 -6.54
N ARG A 87 6.56 9.56 -7.69
CA ARG A 87 7.27 9.09 -8.89
C ARG A 87 8.75 8.88 -8.61
N ALA A 88 9.39 9.84 -7.95
CA ALA A 88 10.80 9.73 -7.54
C ALA A 88 11.03 8.54 -6.59
N MET A 89 10.14 8.33 -5.61
CA MET A 89 10.21 7.19 -4.70
C MET A 89 10.08 5.84 -5.42
N TYR A 90 9.13 5.70 -6.35
CA TYR A 90 8.96 4.47 -7.13
C TYR A 90 10.24 4.12 -7.89
N HIS A 91 10.80 5.08 -8.63
CA HIS A 91 12.02 4.86 -9.40
C HIS A 91 13.22 4.53 -8.50
N ALA A 92 13.34 5.19 -7.35
CA ALA A 92 14.39 4.88 -6.38
C ALA A 92 14.23 3.46 -5.80
N ALA A 93 13.02 3.05 -5.44
CA ALA A 93 12.74 1.70 -4.94
C ALA A 93 13.10 0.63 -5.99
N LYS A 94 12.60 0.77 -7.23
CA LYS A 94 12.86 -0.16 -8.33
C LYS A 94 14.34 -0.21 -8.73
N ALA A 95 15.08 0.89 -8.60
CA ALA A 95 16.52 0.91 -8.84
C ALA A 95 17.32 0.11 -7.80
N ILE A 96 16.80 -0.04 -6.57
CA ILE A 96 17.44 -0.81 -5.49
C ILE A 96 16.98 -2.28 -5.50
N ASP A 97 15.70 -2.51 -5.75
CA ASP A 97 15.06 -3.83 -5.70
C ASP A 97 13.97 -3.96 -6.77
N ASP A 98 14.29 -4.62 -7.89
CA ASP A 98 13.33 -4.93 -8.94
C ASP A 98 12.59 -6.27 -8.72
N THR A 99 12.92 -6.99 -7.65
CA THR A 99 12.41 -8.35 -7.39
C THR A 99 11.03 -8.35 -6.74
N ARG A 100 10.58 -7.20 -6.23
CA ARG A 100 9.32 -7.02 -5.49
C ARG A 100 8.39 -6.01 -6.16
N LEU A 101 7.10 -6.16 -5.85
CA LEU A 101 6.05 -5.25 -6.33
C LEU A 101 6.02 -3.96 -5.51
N VAL A 102 5.56 -2.87 -6.12
CA VAL A 102 5.36 -1.57 -5.45
C VAL A 102 3.87 -1.23 -5.35
N HIS A 103 3.47 -0.76 -4.18
CA HIS A 103 2.11 -0.35 -3.81
C HIS A 103 2.09 1.11 -3.35
N TYR A 104 1.03 1.83 -3.70
CA TYR A 104 0.66 3.11 -3.10
C TYR A 104 -0.80 3.39 -3.42
N GLU A 105 -1.63 3.69 -2.42
CA GLU A 105 -3.09 3.76 -2.63
C GLU A 105 -3.55 4.99 -3.40
N GLU A 106 -2.91 6.14 -3.17
CA GLU A 106 -3.30 7.40 -3.82
C GLU A 106 -2.86 7.50 -5.30
N ASP A 107 -2.08 6.54 -5.81
CA ASP A 107 -1.83 6.41 -7.25
C ASP A 107 -3.02 5.70 -7.95
N ARG A 108 -4.14 6.43 -8.05
CA ARG A 108 -5.42 5.90 -8.53
C ARG A 108 -5.43 5.57 -10.03
N ASP A 109 -4.56 6.22 -10.81
CA ASP A 109 -4.37 5.95 -12.24
C ASP A 109 -3.32 4.85 -12.49
N ALA A 110 -2.74 4.32 -11.42
CA ALA A 110 -1.73 3.27 -11.45
C ALA A 110 -0.52 3.62 -12.34
N GLU A 111 -0.05 4.86 -12.30
CA GLU A 111 1.07 5.34 -13.14
C GLU A 111 2.39 4.67 -12.73
N VAL A 112 2.68 4.63 -11.42
CA VAL A 112 3.93 4.20 -10.80
C VAL A 112 3.69 3.23 -9.64
N VAL A 113 2.79 2.27 -9.84
CA VAL A 113 2.58 1.13 -8.94
C VAL A 113 2.43 -0.15 -9.75
N ASP A 114 2.74 -1.30 -9.16
CA ASP A 114 2.51 -2.60 -9.79
C ASP A 114 1.16 -3.20 -9.39
N ILE A 115 0.56 -2.68 -8.31
CA ILE A 115 -0.71 -3.14 -7.73
C ILE A 115 -1.62 -1.93 -7.52
N ILE A 116 -2.85 -2.03 -8.02
CA ILE A 116 -3.90 -1.03 -7.73
C ILE A 116 -4.40 -1.27 -6.32
N SER A 117 -4.63 -0.19 -5.56
CA SER A 117 -5.20 -0.31 -4.23
C SER A 117 -6.31 0.69 -4.01
N THR A 118 -7.16 0.40 -3.03
CA THR A 118 -8.14 1.31 -2.49
C THR A 118 -8.34 1.06 -1.00
N MET A 119 -8.89 2.05 -0.31
CA MET A 119 -9.37 1.93 1.06
C MET A 119 -10.91 1.89 1.10
N TYR A 120 -11.47 1.02 1.94
CA TYR A 120 -12.90 0.93 2.28
C TYR A 120 -13.88 0.90 1.09
N THR A 121 -13.45 0.36 -0.05
CA THR A 121 -14.28 0.30 -1.26
C THR A 121 -15.46 -0.64 -1.06
N ARG A 122 -16.67 -0.15 -1.33
CA ARG A 122 -17.91 -0.90 -1.14
C ARG A 122 -17.96 -2.15 -2.01
N VAL A 123 -18.60 -3.22 -1.52
CA VAL A 123 -18.77 -4.50 -2.23
C VAL A 123 -19.22 -4.35 -3.69
N PRO A 124 -20.24 -3.53 -4.06
CA PRO A 124 -20.64 -3.40 -5.45
C PRO A 124 -19.55 -2.82 -6.36
N LEU A 125 -18.74 -1.89 -5.85
CA LEU A 125 -17.64 -1.28 -6.61
C LEU A 125 -16.44 -2.24 -6.73
N MET A 126 -16.21 -3.07 -5.70
CA MET A 126 -15.25 -4.17 -5.81
C MET A 126 -15.69 -5.19 -6.86
N ASN A 127 -16.98 -5.54 -6.89
CA ASN A 127 -17.54 -6.43 -7.91
C ASN A 127 -17.42 -5.85 -9.32
N GLU A 128 -17.72 -4.55 -9.49
CA GLU A 128 -17.56 -3.85 -10.77
C GLU A 128 -16.12 -3.90 -11.27
N PHE A 129 -15.12 -3.70 -10.39
CA PHE A 129 -13.72 -3.87 -10.78
C PHE A 129 -13.41 -5.30 -11.24
N GLY A 130 -14.00 -6.31 -10.59
CA GLY A 130 -13.86 -7.70 -10.99
C GLY A 130 -14.46 -8.00 -12.37
N GLU A 131 -15.60 -7.40 -12.69
CA GLU A 131 -16.29 -7.52 -13.99
C GLU A 131 -15.54 -6.77 -15.12
N TYR A 132 -14.85 -5.68 -14.78
CA TYR A 132 -14.10 -4.85 -15.71
C TYR A 132 -12.66 -4.63 -15.21
N PRO A 133 -11.82 -5.69 -15.21
CA PRO A 133 -10.52 -5.64 -14.57
C PRO A 133 -9.53 -4.76 -15.31
N HIS A 134 -8.66 -4.10 -14.54
CA HIS A 134 -7.45 -3.47 -15.06
C HIS A 134 -6.38 -4.53 -15.39
N ALA A 135 -5.36 -4.16 -16.17
CA ALA A 135 -4.22 -5.03 -16.46
C ALA A 135 -3.34 -5.35 -15.23
N LYS A 136 -3.50 -4.58 -14.13
CA LYS A 136 -2.82 -4.75 -12.85
C LYS A 136 -3.82 -5.29 -11.83
N PRO A 137 -3.42 -6.21 -10.93
CA PRO A 137 -4.33 -6.71 -9.90
C PRO A 137 -4.72 -5.58 -8.94
N ARG A 138 -5.86 -5.73 -8.30
CA ARG A 138 -6.30 -4.86 -7.21
C ARG A 138 -6.19 -5.57 -5.87
N ILE A 139 -5.80 -4.81 -4.86
CA ILE A 139 -5.97 -5.17 -3.46
C ILE A 139 -6.83 -4.10 -2.77
N ILE A 140 -7.30 -4.40 -1.57
CA ILE A 140 -7.90 -3.42 -0.67
C ILE A 140 -6.99 -3.26 0.55
N CYS A 141 -6.15 -2.22 0.56
CA CYS A 141 -5.12 -2.05 1.59
C CYS A 141 -5.70 -1.75 2.98
N GLU A 142 -6.97 -1.36 3.05
CA GLU A 142 -7.76 -1.20 4.27
C GLU A 142 -9.23 -1.51 3.99
N TYR A 143 -9.83 -2.43 4.74
CA TYR A 143 -11.28 -2.69 4.69
C TYR A 143 -11.80 -3.16 6.04
N ALA A 144 -13.12 -3.29 6.17
CA ALA A 144 -13.74 -3.90 7.34
C ALA A 144 -13.25 -3.32 8.69
N HIS A 145 -13.26 -1.99 8.81
CA HIS A 145 -12.89 -1.25 10.01
C HIS A 145 -13.49 -1.90 11.28
N ALA A 146 -12.64 -2.40 12.18
CA ALA A 146 -13.01 -3.29 13.27
C ALA A 146 -13.20 -2.57 14.62
N MET A 147 -13.31 -1.25 14.61
CA MET A 147 -13.70 -0.45 15.78
C MET A 147 -15.02 -0.93 16.44
N GLY A 148 -14.91 -1.40 17.68
CA GLY A 148 -16.04 -1.67 18.56
C GLY A 148 -16.78 -2.97 18.23
N ASN A 149 -18.10 -2.89 18.04
CA ASN A 149 -18.92 -4.06 17.71
C ASN A 149 -19.06 -4.21 16.19
N GLY A 150 -18.24 -5.08 15.62
CA GLY A 150 -18.13 -5.34 14.18
C GLY A 150 -16.89 -6.20 13.87
N PRO A 151 -16.40 -6.20 12.61
CA PRO A 151 -17.04 -5.66 11.41
C PRO A 151 -18.07 -6.66 10.82
N GLY A 152 -19.24 -6.14 10.44
CA GLY A 152 -20.25 -6.91 9.68
C GLY A 152 -19.96 -6.89 8.18
N GLY A 153 -20.60 -7.79 7.42
CA GLY A 153 -20.53 -7.78 5.95
C GLY A 153 -19.29 -8.45 5.34
N LEU A 154 -18.50 -9.19 6.14
CA LEU A 154 -17.28 -9.85 5.67
C LEU A 154 -17.55 -10.93 4.61
N SER A 155 -18.68 -11.64 4.73
CA SER A 155 -19.06 -12.70 3.79
C SER A 155 -19.29 -12.14 2.38
N GLU A 156 -19.89 -10.96 2.26
CA GLU A 156 -20.16 -10.29 1.00
C GLU A 156 -18.85 -9.86 0.30
N TYR A 157 -17.88 -9.34 1.06
CA TYR A 157 -16.54 -9.10 0.53
C TYR A 157 -15.86 -10.39 0.08
N GLN A 158 -15.90 -11.43 0.92
CA GLN A 158 -15.25 -12.71 0.62
C GLN A 158 -15.81 -13.37 -0.64
N ASN A 159 -17.13 -13.27 -0.87
CA ASN A 159 -17.77 -13.76 -2.09
C ASN A 159 -17.23 -13.06 -3.34
N VAL A 160 -17.05 -11.74 -3.28
CA VAL A 160 -16.46 -10.97 -4.40
C VAL A 160 -15.00 -11.37 -4.62
N PHE A 161 -14.21 -11.53 -3.55
CA PHE A 161 -12.80 -11.93 -3.67
C PHE A 161 -12.62 -13.32 -4.29
N TYR A 162 -13.50 -14.27 -3.98
CA TYR A 162 -13.46 -15.60 -4.58
C TYR A 162 -14.02 -15.67 -6.01
N GLN A 163 -14.80 -14.67 -6.42
CA GLN A 163 -15.39 -14.63 -7.75
C GLN A 163 -14.42 -14.07 -8.81
N HIS A 164 -13.50 -13.18 -8.40
CA HIS A 164 -12.70 -12.39 -9.35
C HIS A 164 -11.20 -12.53 -9.11
N ASP A 165 -10.52 -13.24 -10.01
CA ASP A 165 -9.07 -13.46 -9.98
C ASP A 165 -8.24 -12.16 -10.01
N SER A 166 -8.81 -11.04 -10.45
CA SER A 166 -8.16 -9.74 -10.49
C SER A 166 -8.05 -9.06 -9.11
N ILE A 167 -8.73 -9.59 -8.08
CA ILE A 167 -8.74 -9.04 -6.72
C ILE A 167 -7.93 -9.97 -5.79
N GLN A 168 -6.71 -9.57 -5.45
CA GLN A 168 -5.67 -10.48 -4.91
C GLN A 168 -5.11 -10.08 -3.55
N GLY A 169 -5.91 -9.44 -2.70
CA GLY A 169 -5.47 -9.11 -1.36
C GLY A 169 -6.39 -8.16 -0.64
N HIS A 170 -6.41 -8.28 0.68
CA HIS A 170 -7.18 -7.44 1.57
C HIS A 170 -6.51 -7.37 2.95
N TYR A 171 -6.59 -6.22 3.60
CA TYR A 171 -6.08 -6.02 4.95
C TYR A 171 -7.17 -5.38 5.79
N VAL A 172 -7.65 -6.11 6.81
CA VAL A 172 -8.63 -5.56 7.76
C VAL A 172 -7.98 -4.36 8.44
N TRP A 173 -8.67 -3.22 8.43
CA TRP A 173 -8.30 -2.09 9.26
C TRP A 173 -8.88 -2.30 10.66
N GLU A 174 -8.00 -2.04 11.61
CA GLU A 174 -8.07 -2.33 13.03
C GLU A 174 -9.42 -2.15 13.73
#